data_AF-A0A7C7SUM1-F1
#
_entry.id   AF-A0A7C7SUM1-F1
#
_cell.length_a   1.000
_cell.length_b   1.000
_cell.length_c   1.000
_cell.angle_alpha   90.00
_cell.angle_beta   90.00
_cell.angle_gamma   90.00
#
_symmetry.space_group_name_H-M   'P 1'
#
loop_
_entity.id
_entity.type
_entity.pdbx_description
1 polymer ?
#
loop_
_entity_poly.entity_id
_entity_poly.type
_entity_poly.pdbx_seq_one_letter_code
_entity_poly.pdbx_strand_id
1 'polypeptide(L)' 'MDGWACDQFPIYDHFRKFDENTVLGLMDNKDMNDPYFFILKRENITE' A
#
# COMPACT_ATOMS: atom_id res chain seq x y z
N MET A 1 8.62 -0.53 -10.74
CA MET A 1 8.43 -1.72 -9.89
C MET A 1 8.46 -1.15 -8.49
N ASP A 2 7.30 -0.69 -8.02
CA ASP A 2 7.23 0.36 -7.00
C ASP A 2 6.64 -0.26 -5.73
N GLY A 3 7.51 -0.82 -4.89
CA GLY A 3 7.14 -1.38 -3.58
C GLY A 3 8.14 -0.87 -2.55
N TRP A 4 7.65 -0.21 -1.51
CA TRP A 4 8.46 0.22 -0.36
C TRP A 4 8.48 -0.92 0.65
N ALA A 5 9.65 -1.56 0.82
CA ALA A 5 9.85 -2.60 1.82
C ALA A 5 10.17 -1.94 3.18
N CYS A 6 9.51 -2.38 4.25
CA CYS A 6 9.85 -1.98 5.61
C CYS A 6 10.78 -3.03 6.23
N ASP A 7 12.04 -2.69 6.52
CA ASP A 7 13.11 -3.63 6.90
C ASP A 7 12.83 -4.51 8.15
N GLN A 8 11.82 -4.17 8.97
CA GLN A 8 11.55 -4.88 10.24
C GLN A 8 10.54 -6.03 10.12
N PHE A 9 9.78 -6.12 9.03
CA PHE A 9 8.83 -7.20 8.78
C PHE A 9 8.83 -7.56 7.29
N PRO A 10 8.71 -8.85 6.89
CA PRO A 10 8.69 -9.26 5.49
C PRO A 10 7.32 -8.95 4.84
N ILE A 11 6.91 -7.68 4.93
CA ILE A 11 5.66 -7.16 4.39
C ILE A 11 5.98 -6.45 3.07
N TYR A 12 5.33 -6.88 2.00
CA TYR A 12 5.42 -6.24 0.70
C TYR A 12 4.09 -5.53 0.41
N ASP A 13 4.14 -4.20 0.28
CA ASP A 13 2.99 -3.43 -0.16
C ASP A 13 3.01 -3.26 -1.67
N HIS A 14 1.97 -3.75 -2.33
CA HIS A 14 1.72 -3.57 -3.74
C HIS A 14 0.72 -2.45 -3.96
N PHE A 15 1.10 -1.42 -4.71
CA PHE A 15 0.22 -0.29 -5.03
C PHE A 15 -0.24 -0.32 -6.48
N ARG A 16 -1.54 -0.08 -6.69
CA ARG A 16 -2.12 0.16 -8.02
C ARG A 16 -2.83 1.51 -8.03
N LYS A 17 -2.54 2.31 -9.06
CA LYS A 17 -3.24 3.58 -9.30
C LYS A 17 -4.73 3.31 -9.50
N PHE A 18 -5.57 3.96 -8.70
CA PHE A 18 -7.01 3.98 -8.88
C PHE A 18 -7.43 5.26 -9.61
N ASP A 19 -6.95 6.40 -9.12
CA ASP A 19 -7.09 7.72 -9.76
C ASP A 19 -5.85 8.60 -9.50
N GLU A 20 -5.91 9.90 -9.77
CA GLU A 20 -4.79 10.83 -9.59
C GLU A 20 -4.34 11.02 -8.14
N ASN A 21 -5.25 10.83 -7.18
CA ASN A 21 -5.02 11.05 -5.75
C ASN A 21 -5.28 9.80 -4.90
N THR A 22 -5.64 8.68 -5.52
CA THR A 22 -6.02 7.45 -4.82
C THR A 22 -5.25 6.25 -5.36
N VAL A 23 -4.74 5.42 -4.44
CA VAL A 23 -4.13 4.12 -4.75
C VAL A 23 -4.81 3.01 -3.95
N LEU A 24 -4.94 1.85 -4.59
CA LEU A 24 -5.28 0.60 -3.92
C LEU A 24 -3.99 -0.07 -3.47
N GLY A 25 -3.88 -0.33 -2.17
CA GLY A 25 -2.80 -1.08 -1.55
C GLY A 25 -3.22 -2.52 -1.29
N LEU A 26 -2.30 -3.44 -1.56
CA LEU A 26 -2.36 -4.83 -1.18
C LEU A 26 -1.14 -5.11 -0.29
N MET A 27 -1.39 -5.45 0.97
CA MET A 27 -0.36 -5.87 1.91
C MET A 27 -0.19 -7.39 1.79
N ASP A 28 0.95 -7.81 1.28
CA ASP A 28 1.38 -9.20 1.24
C ASP A 28 2.34 -9.47 2.41
N ASN A 29 1.80 -10.11 3.45
CA ASN A 29 2.57 -10.58 4.59
C ASN A 29 2.64 -12.10 4.53
N LYS A 30 3.84 -12.66 4.47
CA LYS A 30 4.08 -14.12 4.40
C LYS A 30 3.43 -14.92 5.52
N ASP A 31 3.16 -14.29 6.66
CA ASP A 31 2.55 -14.92 7.83
C ASP A 31 1.02 -14.72 7.91
N MET A 32 0.42 -14.04 6.92
CA MET A 32 -1.03 -13.88 6.80
C MET A 32 -1.59 -14.83 5.74
N ASN A 33 -2.64 -15.57 6.10
CA ASN A 33 -3.30 -16.51 5.18
C ASN A 33 -4.07 -15.82 4.06
N ASP A 34 -4.52 -14.58 4.30
CA ASP A 34 -5.31 -13.81 3.35
C ASP A 34 -4.66 -12.44 3.09
N PRO A 35 -4.66 -11.98 1.83
CA PRO A 35 -4.18 -10.65 1.47
C PRO A 35 -5.04 -9.56 2.12
N TYR A 36 -4.40 -8.52 2.65
CA TYR A 36 -5.11 -7.38 3.23
C TYR A 36 -5.13 -6.20 2.24
N PHE A 37 -6.33 -5.70 1.94
CA PHE A 37 -6.51 -4.56 1.03
C PHE A 37 -6.78 -3.27 1.79
N PHE A 38 -6.19 -2.17 1.33
CA PHE A 38 -6.42 -0.84 1.87
C PHE A 38 -6.41 0.22 0.78
N ILE A 39 -6.95 1.40 1.08
CA ILE A 39 -6.95 2.55 0.17
C ILE A 39 -6.16 3.67 0.81
N LEU A 40 -5.24 4.27 0.07
CA LEU A 40 -4.61 5.53 0.44
C LEU A 40 -5.15 6.64 -0.43
N LYS A 41 -5.49 7.76 0.20
CA LYS A 41 -5.90 8.99 -0.47
C LYS A 41 -4.91 10.08 -0.11
N ARG A 42 -4.40 10.79 -1.12
CA ARG A 42 -3.50 11.93 -0.92
C ARG A 42 -4.26 13.03 -0.17
N GLU A 43 -3.74 13.44 0.98
CA GLU A 43 -4.23 14.64 1.65
C GLU A 43 -3.79 15.89 0.89
N ASN A 44 -4.73 16.78 0.61
CA ASN A 44 -4.45 18.11 0.11
C ASN A 44 -4.19 19.00 1.32
N ILE A 45 -2.94 19.08 1.77
CA ILE A 45 -2.56 20.04 2.80
C ILE A 45 -2.70 21.43 2.19
N THR A 46 -3.68 22.18 2.66
CA THR A 46 -3.83 23.61 2.36
C THR A 46 -3.24 24.37 3.55
N GLU A 47 -2.24 25.22 3.29
CA GLU A 47 -1.61 26.11 4.29
C GLU A 47 -2.57 27.25 4.71
#